data_AF-A0A9D9K8S8-F1
#
_entry.id   AF-A0A9D9K8S8-F1
#
_cell.length_a   1.000
_cell.length_b   1.000
_cell.length_c   1.000
_cell.angle_alpha   90.00
_cell.angle_beta   90.00
_cell.angle_gamma   90.00
#
_symmetry.space_group_name_H-M   'P 1'
#
loop_
_entity.id
_entity.type
_entity.pdbx_description
1 polymer ?
#
loop_
_entity_poly.entity_id
_entity_poly.type
_entity_poly.pdbx_seq_one_letter_code
_entity_poly.pdbx_strand_id
1 'polypeptide(L)'
;MMKFTLYATAKVLPGNKIEVRDLNLEVGQTVEVVIVISESTPDSSFREEESLSLKQRLDFLKLPISERRRILKRQAETMLEYYQQDSEFKDF
;
A
#
# COMPACT_ATOMS: atom_id res chain seq x y z
N MET A 1 13.79 -30.06 -18.84
CA MET A 1 12.99 -30.33 -17.63
C MET A 1 11.74 -29.46 -17.73
N MET A 2 10.55 -30.06 -17.82
CA MET A 2 9.30 -29.29 -17.90
C MET A 2 8.94 -28.79 -16.51
N LYS A 3 8.81 -27.47 -16.37
CA LYS A 3 8.22 -26.82 -15.19
C LYS A 3 6.75 -26.55 -15.52
N PHE A 4 5.86 -26.83 -14.59
CA PHE A 4 4.44 -26.49 -14.70
C PHE A 4 4.07 -25.57 -13.55
N THR A 5 3.33 -24.50 -13.85
CA THR A 5 2.80 -23.57 -12.86
C THR A 5 1.36 -23.93 -12.57
N LEU A 6 1.04 -24.19 -11.30
CA LEU A 6 -0.31 -24.47 -10.84
C LEU A 6 -0.88 -23.22 -10.17
N TYR A 7 -2.07 -22.81 -10.59
CA TYR A 7 -2.82 -21.75 -9.93
C TYR A 7 -3.77 -22.39 -8.92
N ALA A 8 -3.56 -22.09 -7.65
CA ALA A 8 -4.40 -22.57 -6.55
C ALA A 8 -4.90 -21.40 -5.71
N THR A 9 -6.08 -21.54 -5.13
CA THR A 9 -6.58 -20.59 -4.14
C THR A 9 -5.89 -20.86 -2.81
N ALA A 10 -5.34 -19.80 -2.21
CA ALA A 10 -4.69 -19.87 -0.91
C ALA A 10 -5.33 -18.87 0.06
N LYS A 11 -5.33 -19.21 1.35
CA LYS A 11 -5.75 -18.29 2.42
C LYS A 11 -4.53 -17.76 3.15
N VAL A 12 -4.51 -16.45 3.38
CA VAL A 12 -3.54 -15.80 4.25
C VAL A 12 -4.08 -15.85 5.68
N LEU A 13 -3.27 -16.40 6.59
CA LEU A 13 -3.52 -16.54 8.01
C LEU A 13 -2.61 -15.58 8.81
N PRO A 14 -2.92 -15.31 10.09
CA PRO A 14 -2.10 -14.46 10.94
C PRO A 14 -0.62 -14.87 10.98
N GLY A 15 0.26 -13.87 10.99
CA GLY A 15 1.71 -14.08 10.98
C GLY A 15 2.25 -14.48 9.60
N ASN A 16 1.64 -13.99 8.52
CA ASN A 16 2.07 -14.22 7.13
C ASN A 16 2.15 -15.70 6.73
N LYS A 17 1.26 -16.53 7.29
CA LYS A 17 1.16 -17.95 6.95
C LYS A 17 0.20 -18.13 5.78
N ILE A 18 0.60 -18.91 4.77
CA ILE A 18 -0.24 -19.20 3.60
C ILE A 18 -0.67 -20.66 3.67
N GLU A 19 -1.98 -20.90 3.75
CA GLU A 19 -2.57 -22.24 3.62
C GLU A 19 -3.00 -22.45 2.17
N VAL A 20 -2.39 -23.43 1.49
CA VAL A 20 -2.76 -23.86 0.14
C VAL A 20 -3.43 -25.22 0.23
N ARG A 21 -4.57 -25.40 -0.44
CA ARG A 21 -5.33 -26.65 -0.43
C ARG A 21 -5.13 -27.44 -1.71
N ASP A 22 -5.21 -28.76 -1.60
CA ASP A 22 -5.32 -29.71 -2.72
C ASP A 22 -4.15 -29.70 -3.72
N LEU A 23 -2.96 -29.31 -3.27
CA LEU A 23 -1.73 -29.55 -4.01
C LEU A 23 -1.23 -30.96 -3.62
N ASN A 24 -1.40 -31.95 -4.50
CA ASN A 24 -0.88 -33.31 -4.36
C ASN A 24 0.67 -33.33 -4.41
N LEU A 25 1.31 -32.67 -3.46
CA LEU A 25 2.76 -32.58 -3.33
C LEU A 25 3.26 -33.73 -2.46
N GLU A 26 4.38 -34.30 -2.89
CA GLU A 26 5.05 -35.37 -2.14
C GLU A 26 5.88 -34.79 -0.99
N VAL A 27 5.98 -35.52 0.12
CA VAL A 27 6.79 -35.09 1.28
C VAL A 27 8.26 -35.00 0.86
N GLY A 28 8.87 -33.83 1.08
CA GLY A 28 10.27 -33.56 0.72
C GLY A 28 10.47 -33.00 -0.69
N GLN A 29 9.41 -32.75 -1.44
CA GLN A 29 9.48 -32.08 -2.74
C GLN A 29 9.81 -30.59 -2.58
N THR A 30 10.82 -30.11 -3.30
CA THR A 30 11.10 -28.66 -3.44
C THR A 30 10.20 -28.06 -4.51
N VAL A 31 9.52 -26.95 -4.19
CA VAL A 31 8.64 -26.22 -5.12
C VAL A 31 9.01 -24.74 -5.17
N GLU A 32 8.85 -24.12 -6.34
CA GLU A 32 8.93 -22.67 -6.54
C GLU A 32 7.53 -22.07 -6.38
N VAL A 33 7.38 -21.03 -5.58
CA VAL A 33 6.09 -20.37 -5.31
C VAL A 33 6.08 -18.99 -5.95
N VAL A 34 5.06 -18.70 -6.76
CA VAL A 34 4.79 -17.38 -7.34
C VAL A 34 3.54 -16.81 -6.68
N ILE A 35 3.70 -15.73 -5.92
CA ILE A 35 2.60 -15.04 -5.23
C ILE A 35 2.28 -13.78 -6.03
N VAL A 36 1.08 -13.72 -6.62
CA VAL A 36 0.60 -12.53 -7.31
C VAL A 36 -0.25 -11.74 -6.33
N ILE A 37 0.28 -10.62 -5.85
CA ILE A 37 -0.44 -9.67 -5.02
C ILE A 37 -1.03 -8.64 -5.97
N SER A 38 -2.36 -8.56 -6.06
CA SER A 38 -3.00 -7.43 -6.73
C SER A 38 -2.82 -6.20 -5.84
N GLU A 39 -2.54 -5.04 -6.41
CA GLU A 39 -2.55 -3.76 -5.70
C GLU A 39 -3.98 -3.45 -5.21
N SER A 40 -4.36 -4.07 -4.10
CA SER A 40 -5.36 -3.54 -3.18
C SER A 40 -4.58 -3.22 -1.91
N THR A 41 -3.83 -2.13 -1.97
CA THR A 41 -2.84 -1.63 -1.00
C THR A 41 -3.09 -2.06 0.45
N PRO A 42 -2.13 -2.78 1.05
CA PRO A 42 -1.80 -2.54 2.45
C PRO A 42 -0.27 -2.40 2.60
N ASP A 43 0.15 -1.18 2.89
CA ASP A 43 1.44 -0.78 3.46
C ASP A 43 2.75 -1.25 2.78
N SER A 44 3.26 -0.40 1.88
CA SER A 44 4.70 -0.19 1.75
C SER A 44 5.00 1.30 1.57
N SER A 45 5.39 1.92 2.68
CA SER A 45 6.30 3.07 2.90
C SER A 45 7.07 3.72 1.74
N PHE A 46 6.43 4.00 0.61
CA PHE A 46 6.74 5.11 -0.29
C PHE A 46 5.39 5.73 -0.62
N ARG A 47 5.19 6.97 -0.17
CA ARG A 47 3.96 7.73 -0.37
C ARG A 47 3.67 7.86 -1.87
N GLU A 48 2.98 6.88 -2.44
CA GLU A 48 2.04 7.16 -3.51
C GLU A 48 1.06 8.17 -2.92
N GLU A 49 1.16 9.40 -3.39
CA GLU A 49 0.17 10.42 -3.13
C GLU A 49 -1.20 9.78 -3.34
N GLU A 50 -1.96 9.59 -2.25
CA GLU A 50 -3.37 9.24 -2.33
C GLU A 50 -4.05 10.34 -3.15
N SER A 51 -4.08 10.13 -4.46
CA SER A 51 -4.56 11.13 -5.37
C SER A 51 -6.05 11.25 -5.09
N LEU A 52 -6.47 12.40 -4.55
CA LEU A 52 -7.87 12.63 -4.19
C LEU A 52 -8.77 12.24 -5.37
N SER A 53 -9.82 11.48 -5.13
CA SER A 53 -10.79 11.15 -6.17
C SER A 53 -11.38 12.44 -6.77
N LEU A 54 -11.84 12.38 -8.02
CA LEU A 54 -12.47 13.53 -8.68
C LEU A 54 -13.61 14.14 -7.84
N LYS A 55 -14.40 13.29 -7.18
CA LYS A 55 -15.48 13.71 -6.28
C LYS A 55 -14.93 14.51 -5.09
N GLN A 56 -13.88 14.03 -4.43
CA GLN A 56 -13.26 14.73 -3.29
C GLN A 56 -12.63 16.07 -3.71
N ARG A 57 -11.98 16.14 -4.88
CA ARG A 57 -11.44 17.39 -5.42
C ARG A 57 -12.55 18.42 -5.67
N LEU A 58 -13.66 17.98 -6.28
CA LEU A 58 -14.81 18.84 -6.53
C LEU A 58 -15.45 19.32 -5.23
N ASP A 59 -15.62 18.43 -4.26
CA ASP A 59 -16.22 18.78 -2.97
C ASP A 59 -15.35 19.76 -2.18
N PHE A 60 -14.01 19.63 -2.25
CA PHE A 60 -13.10 20.64 -1.71
C PHE A 60 -13.28 22.00 -2.38
N LEU A 61 -13.39 22.06 -3.71
CA LEU A 61 -13.54 23.31 -4.45
C LEU A 61 -14.87 24.03 -4.17
N LYS A 62 -15.92 23.30 -3.79
CA LYS A 62 -17.21 23.88 -3.37
C LYS A 62 -17.15 24.59 -2.02
N LEU A 63 -16.11 24.34 -1.22
CA LEU A 63 -15.98 24.97 0.10
C LEU A 63 -15.73 26.49 -0.02
N PRO A 64 -16.23 27.28 0.94
CA PRO A 64 -15.86 28.69 1.07
C PRO A 64 -14.34 28.87 1.10
N ILE A 65 -13.86 30.01 0.61
CA ILE A 65 -12.41 30.28 0.52
C ILE A 65 -11.71 30.24 1.88
N SER A 66 -12.40 30.63 2.96
CA SER A 66 -11.90 30.55 4.34
C SER A 66 -11.66 29.11 4.76
N GLU A 67 -12.58 28.21 4.44
CA GLU A 67 -12.48 26.79 4.78
C GLU A 67 -11.37 26.09 4.00
N ARG A 68 -11.25 26.38 2.70
CA ARG A 68 -10.14 25.87 1.88
C ARG A 68 -8.79 26.31 2.44
N ARG A 69 -8.65 27.59 2.82
CA ARG A 69 -7.42 28.12 3.43
C ARG A 69 -7.09 27.44 4.75
N ARG A 70 -8.09 27.19 5.59
CA ARG A 70 -7.92 26.49 6.87
C ARG A 70 -7.38 25.07 6.68
N ILE A 71 -7.95 24.33 5.73
CA ILE A 71 -7.55 22.95 5.41
C ILE A 71 -6.11 22.92 4.88
N LEU A 72 -5.79 23.77 3.89
CA LEU A 72 -4.45 23.83 3.29
C LEU A 72 -3.39 24.25 4.31
N LYS A 73 -3.72 25.21 5.20
CA LYS A 73 -2.81 25.63 6.27
C LYS A 73 -2.47 24.46 7.20
N ARG A 74 -3.47 23.70 7.65
CA ARG A 74 -3.25 22.53 8.51
C ARG A 74 -2.37 21.48 7.81
N GLN A 75 -2.63 21.22 6.53
CA GLN A 75 -1.81 20.29 5.75
C GLN A 75 -0.35 20.76 5.65
N ALA A 76 -0.12 22.04 5.39
CA ALA A 76 1.22 22.61 5.35
C ALA A 76 1.94 22.52 6.70
N GLU A 77 1.25 22.77 7.81
CA GLU A 77 1.80 22.63 9.17
C GLU A 77 2.20 21.18 9.47
N THR A 78 1.35 20.20 9.14
CA THR A 78 1.68 18.77 9.30
C THR A 78 2.86 18.34 8.44
N MET A 79 2.96 18.87 7.21
CA MET A 79 4.13 18.61 6.36
C MET A 79 5.41 19.21 6.97
N LEU A 80 5.33 20.44 7.50
CA LEU A 80 6.46 21.09 8.14
C LEU A 80 6.95 20.29 9.37
N GLU A 81 6.04 19.81 10.21
CA GLU A 81 6.37 18.93 11.35
C GLU A 81 7.08 17.66 10.91
N TYR A 82 6.57 17.00 9.86
CA TYR A 82 7.20 15.82 9.27
C TYR A 82 8.65 16.10 8.84
N TYR A 83 8.88 17.19 8.09
CA TYR A 83 10.23 17.55 7.63
C TYR A 83 11.16 18.05 8.75
N GLN A 84 10.62 18.55 9.86
CA GLN A 84 11.43 18.95 11.01
C GLN A 84 11.86 17.76 11.87
N GLN A 85 11.04 16.71 11.94
CA GLN A 85 11.36 15.47 12.65
C GLN A 85 12.26 14.54 11.82
N ASP A 86 12.09 14.54 10.50
CA ASP A 86 12.94 13.79 9.56
C ASP A 86 14.29 14.50 9.39
N SER A 87 15.25 14.14 10.24
CA SER A 87 16.58 14.78 10.31
C SER A 87 17.48 14.41 9.12
N GLU A 88 17.05 13.53 8.21
CA GLU A 88 17.80 13.16 7.00
C GLU A 88 17.98 14.34 6.03
N PHE A 89 17.09 15.34 6.06
CA PHE A 89 17.16 16.48 5.13
C PHE A 89 18.09 17.61 5.57
N LYS A 90 18.73 17.50 6.75
CA LYS A 90 19.62 18.56 7.30
C LYS A 90 21.07 18.50 6.81
N ASP A 91 21.46 17.42 6.13
CA ASP A 91 22.85 17.16 5.72
C ASP A 91 23.16 17.47 4.24
N PHE A 92 22.38 18.35 3.59
CA PHE A 92 22.69 18.91 2.26
C PHE A 92 22.86 20.43 2.27
#